data_AF-A0A510HFF9-F1
#
_entry.id   AF-A0A510HFF9-F1
#
_cell.length_a   1.000
_cell.length_b   1.000
_cell.length_c   1.000
_cell.angle_alpha   90.00
_cell.angle_beta   90.00
_cell.angle_gamma   90.00
#
_symmetry.space_group_name_H-M   'P 1'
#
loop_
_entity.id
_entity.type
_entity.pdbx_description
1 polymer ?
#
loop_
_entity_poly.entity_id
_entity_poly.type
_entity_poly.pdbx_seq_one_letter_code
_entity_poly.pdbx_strand_id
1 'polypeptide(L)'
;MSPEPGDPVGALASQLEAAGALIESLEEEVARLRHDLEEARLALRAAQQEVSARGRALEEKERELREIREEMRREREASEAQHREELESLRNSSKQWEEELRRAYREQEERHRRELEELRRRAERERNDLESSLRGEFGRRLKEERARRERQHEDALHALRSASARRELDLQRDYQVVIESQQAEIEALRERLRQQEERAEEERREALREIKRLAEERERELKRAHAAKLEEVRAEAERKISALKAQKEADNRALRERHAKEVLQLRRTYEERLAAEDERRKQETWALQEHLEELQSRREAERRAYTARLKELEAERLAGRKENEENLERVVARFGEEISRLEHRISDLEDALKESESLRKRLEDELVELRGRLEARREPLVPTPSAEPDEELRQRLQELEAEKLLAEERIESLQEELATAREEGRRNAEELERALDKLRRLSEPEQRLREGIALFNASEHSRAVASISKALGLPRAHARIDEENGGKPVLTFVWEEIGWRRYVSDPTEGVEEPRVYLIGTGDSPEDLKPPENQPNARVDARGRLMLGVQAR
;
A
#
# COMPACT_ATOMS: atom_id res chain seq x y z
N MET A 1 80.88 -47.61 78.52
CA MET A 1 80.98 -46.15 78.29
C MET A 1 79.73 -45.50 78.85
N SER A 2 79.85 -44.36 79.51
CA SER A 2 78.68 -43.60 80.01
C SER A 2 78.24 -42.59 78.94
N PRO A 3 76.93 -42.34 78.74
CA PRO A 3 76.50 -41.18 77.99
C PRO A 3 76.83 -39.90 78.78
N GLU A 4 77.30 -38.87 78.08
CA GLU A 4 77.51 -37.55 78.69
C GLU A 4 76.18 -36.82 78.93
N PRO A 5 76.08 -35.95 79.94
CA PRO A 5 74.90 -35.11 80.13
C PRO A 5 74.81 -34.08 79.00
N GLY A 6 73.84 -34.25 78.09
CA GLY A 6 73.64 -33.37 76.94
C GLY A 6 73.43 -31.91 77.35
N ASP A 7 74.11 -31.01 76.65
CA ASP A 7 74.13 -29.58 76.98
C ASP A 7 72.74 -28.91 76.78
N PRO A 8 72.10 -28.41 77.85
CA PRO A 8 70.82 -27.71 77.75
C PRO A 8 70.95 -26.33 77.08
N VAL A 9 72.15 -25.74 77.00
CA VAL A 9 72.38 -24.44 76.35
C VAL A 9 72.29 -24.60 74.83
N GLY A 10 72.89 -25.64 74.25
CA GLY A 10 72.75 -25.97 72.82
C GLY A 10 71.30 -26.20 72.38
N ALA A 11 70.47 -26.84 73.22
CA ALA A 11 69.05 -27.03 72.93
C ALA A 11 68.27 -25.70 72.90
N LEU A 12 68.55 -24.79 73.85
CA LEU A 12 67.98 -23.45 73.88
C LEU A 12 68.44 -22.58 72.70
N ALA A 13 69.72 -22.68 72.31
CA ALA A 13 70.26 -21.97 71.15
C ALA A 13 69.53 -22.38 69.85
N SER A 14 69.37 -23.69 69.62
CA SER A 14 68.69 -24.19 68.42
C SER A 14 67.18 -23.86 68.40
N GLN A 15 66.52 -23.79 69.57
CA GLN A 15 65.14 -23.29 69.66
C GLN A 15 65.01 -21.79 69.36
N LEU A 16 65.97 -20.96 69.79
CA LEU A 16 66.00 -19.54 69.46
C LEU A 16 66.32 -19.29 67.97
N GLU A 17 67.19 -20.11 67.38
CA GLU A 17 67.52 -20.07 65.96
C GLU A 17 66.31 -20.47 65.08
N ALA A 18 65.60 -21.54 65.46
CA ALA A 18 64.34 -21.93 64.81
C ALA A 18 63.23 -20.87 64.97
N ALA A 19 63.15 -20.19 66.13
CA ALA A 19 62.23 -19.08 66.33
C ALA A 19 62.60 -17.86 65.46
N GLY A 20 63.90 -17.59 65.27
CA GLY A 20 64.41 -16.56 64.36
C GLY A 20 63.97 -16.81 62.91
N ALA A 21 64.19 -18.01 62.39
CA ALA A 21 63.75 -18.39 61.04
C ALA A 21 62.22 -18.30 60.85
N LEU A 22 61.44 -18.58 61.90
CA LEU A 22 59.99 -18.40 61.89
C LEU A 22 59.58 -16.93 61.85
N ILE A 23 60.31 -16.05 62.54
CA ILE A 23 60.11 -14.60 62.48
C ILE A 23 60.45 -14.06 61.09
N GLU A 24 61.60 -14.44 60.52
CA GLU A 24 62.00 -14.05 59.15
C GLU A 24 60.96 -14.50 58.10
N SER A 25 60.46 -15.74 58.21
CA SER A 25 59.40 -16.24 57.32
C SER A 25 58.09 -15.45 57.45
N LEU A 26 57.71 -15.04 58.66
CA LEU A 26 56.52 -14.22 58.91
C LEU A 26 56.72 -12.77 58.44
N GLU A 27 57.94 -12.22 58.54
CA GLU A 27 58.27 -10.90 58.00
C GLU A 27 58.26 -10.90 56.46
N GLU A 28 58.72 -11.97 55.81
CA GLU A 28 58.56 -12.18 54.37
C GLU A 28 57.08 -12.28 53.95
N GLU A 29 56.26 -13.08 54.66
CA GLU A 29 54.83 -13.18 54.36
C GLU A 29 54.11 -11.84 54.54
N VAL A 30 54.43 -11.09 55.61
CA VAL A 30 53.89 -9.74 55.84
C VAL A 30 54.38 -8.74 54.77
N ALA A 31 55.60 -8.90 54.25
CA ALA A 31 56.09 -8.07 53.15
C ALA A 31 55.35 -8.38 51.83
N ARG A 32 55.12 -9.66 51.51
CA ARG A 32 54.34 -10.10 50.34
C ARG A 32 52.90 -9.61 50.44
N LEU A 33 52.21 -9.85 51.56
CA LEU A 33 50.83 -9.37 51.79
C LEU A 33 50.70 -7.84 51.74
N ARG A 34 51.74 -7.08 52.09
CA ARG A 34 51.77 -5.62 51.89
C ARG A 34 51.88 -5.25 50.41
N HIS A 35 52.72 -5.95 49.65
CA HIS A 35 52.88 -5.74 48.22
C HIS A 35 51.57 -6.05 47.46
N ASP A 36 50.97 -7.21 47.70
CA ASP A 36 49.70 -7.64 47.11
C ASP A 36 48.56 -6.62 47.41
N LEU A 37 48.55 -6.08 48.63
CA LEU A 37 47.57 -5.09 49.08
C LEU A 37 47.83 -3.69 48.50
N GLU A 38 49.06 -3.34 48.15
CA GLU A 38 49.38 -2.13 47.38
C GLU A 38 49.02 -2.29 45.90
N GLU A 39 49.31 -3.45 45.29
CA GLU A 39 48.91 -3.76 43.92
C GLU A 39 47.37 -3.77 43.77
N ALA A 40 46.65 -4.43 44.67
CA ALA A 40 45.19 -4.41 44.70
C ALA A 40 44.61 -2.99 44.86
N ARG A 41 45.27 -2.10 45.62
CA ARG A 41 44.89 -0.69 45.75
C ARG A 41 45.15 0.10 44.47
N LEU A 42 46.21 -0.20 43.72
CA LEU A 42 46.49 0.40 42.42
C LEU A 42 45.48 -0.08 41.37
N ALA A 43 45.21 -1.38 41.31
CA ALA A 43 44.19 -1.98 40.43
C ALA A 43 42.80 -1.39 40.69
N LEU A 44 42.38 -1.27 41.96
CA LEU A 44 41.10 -0.65 42.32
C LEU A 44 41.02 0.82 41.88
N ARG A 45 42.10 1.59 42.02
CA ARG A 45 42.16 2.98 41.54
C ARG A 45 42.09 3.07 40.02
N ALA A 46 42.77 2.18 39.30
CA ALA A 46 42.70 2.10 37.84
C ALA A 46 41.26 1.79 37.37
N ALA A 47 40.61 0.79 37.98
CA ALA A 47 39.22 0.45 37.68
C ALA A 47 38.25 1.61 37.99
N GLN A 48 38.42 2.32 39.12
CA GLN A 48 37.63 3.51 39.45
C GLN A 48 37.83 4.66 38.45
N GLN A 49 39.05 4.87 37.97
CA GLN A 49 39.34 5.84 36.91
C GLN A 49 38.71 5.44 35.57
N GLU A 50 38.76 4.16 35.21
CA GLU A 50 38.15 3.67 33.97
C GLU A 50 36.62 3.78 34.00
N VAL A 51 35.97 3.38 35.10
CA VAL A 51 34.52 3.57 35.29
C VAL A 51 34.16 5.07 35.22
N SER A 52 34.99 5.93 35.81
CA SER A 52 34.82 7.39 35.77
C SER A 52 35.13 8.02 34.40
N ALA A 53 35.86 7.33 33.52
CA ALA A 53 36.06 7.71 32.12
C ALA A 53 34.88 7.24 31.25
N ARG A 54 34.46 5.98 31.40
CA ARG A 54 33.29 5.39 30.74
C ARG A 54 32.00 6.17 31.06
N GLY A 55 31.81 6.58 32.33
CA GLY A 55 30.67 7.41 32.74
C GLY A 55 30.61 8.76 32.04
N ARG A 56 31.74 9.48 31.94
CA ARG A 56 31.82 10.76 31.21
C ARG A 56 31.58 10.58 29.71
N ALA A 57 32.14 9.54 29.09
CA ALA A 57 31.89 9.22 27.68
C ALA A 57 30.41 8.89 27.41
N LEU A 58 29.71 8.25 28.36
CA LEU A 58 28.27 8.04 28.29
C LEU A 58 27.47 9.34 28.43
N GLU A 59 27.84 10.23 29.37
CA GLU A 59 27.24 11.56 29.47
C GLU A 59 27.42 12.40 28.20
N GLU A 60 28.59 12.35 27.57
CA GLU A 60 28.88 13.04 26.30
C GLU A 60 28.00 12.47 25.17
N LYS A 61 27.90 11.14 25.06
CA LYS A 61 27.01 10.49 24.08
C LYS A 61 25.53 10.74 24.35
N GLU A 62 25.10 10.88 25.61
CA GLU A 62 23.75 11.32 25.95
C GLU A 62 23.48 12.76 25.53
N ARG A 63 24.47 13.66 25.58
CA ARG A 63 24.33 15.05 25.13
C ARG A 63 24.20 15.12 23.62
N GLU A 64 25.09 14.45 22.88
CA GLU A 64 25.00 14.30 21.42
C GLU A 64 23.62 13.74 20.99
N LEU A 65 23.13 12.69 21.67
CA LEU A 65 21.82 12.11 21.38
C LEU A 65 20.63 13.02 21.72
N ARG A 66 20.79 13.97 22.64
CA ARG A 66 19.77 15.00 22.93
C ARG A 66 19.79 16.10 21.87
N GLU A 67 20.98 16.56 21.48
CA GLU A 67 21.17 17.57 20.42
C GLU A 67 20.61 17.07 19.08
N ILE A 68 20.98 15.86 18.65
CA ILE A 68 20.43 15.21 17.44
C ILE A 68 18.89 15.07 17.51
N ARG A 69 18.33 14.76 18.69
CA ARG A 69 16.87 14.68 18.86
C ARG A 69 16.18 16.05 18.77
N GLU A 70 16.84 17.11 19.22
CA GLU A 70 16.33 18.48 19.04
C GLU A 70 16.44 18.96 17.60
N GLU A 71 17.53 18.64 16.89
CA GLU A 71 17.67 18.95 15.46
C GLU A 71 16.61 18.22 14.63
N MET A 72 16.50 16.90 14.77
CA MET A 72 15.44 16.09 14.13
C MET A 72 14.02 16.57 14.48
N ARG A 73 13.82 17.20 15.64
CA ARG A 73 12.53 17.82 16.00
C ARG A 73 12.33 19.15 15.27
N ARG A 74 13.33 20.03 15.24
CA ARG A 74 13.27 21.33 14.56
C ARG A 74 13.09 21.16 13.05
N GLU A 75 13.74 20.17 12.44
CA GLU A 75 13.55 19.81 11.03
C GLU A 75 12.12 19.35 10.74
N ARG A 76 11.52 18.54 11.62
CA ARG A 76 10.11 18.14 11.50
C ARG A 76 9.16 19.32 11.66
N GLU A 77 9.37 20.17 12.66
CA GLU A 77 8.55 21.37 12.88
C GLU A 77 8.65 22.35 11.70
N ALA A 78 9.83 22.47 11.06
CA ALA A 78 10.04 23.27 9.86
C ALA A 78 9.40 22.64 8.60
N SER A 79 9.54 21.33 8.39
CA SER A 79 8.89 20.61 7.29
C SER A 79 7.36 20.63 7.43
N GLU A 80 6.82 20.46 8.64
CA GLU A 80 5.39 20.64 8.89
C GLU A 80 4.92 22.08 8.62
N ALA A 81 5.70 23.09 8.96
CA ALA A 81 5.36 24.48 8.63
C ALA A 81 5.32 24.71 7.11
N GLN A 82 6.34 24.26 6.38
CA GLN A 82 6.40 24.33 4.92
C GLN A 82 5.22 23.63 4.27
N HIS A 83 4.89 22.39 4.67
CA HIS A 83 3.75 21.66 4.11
C HIS A 83 2.40 22.31 4.46
N ARG A 84 2.28 23.02 5.59
CA ARG A 84 1.07 23.81 5.90
C ARG A 84 0.96 25.03 4.99
N GLU A 85 2.05 25.76 4.76
CA GLU A 85 2.09 26.90 3.81
C GLU A 85 1.81 26.45 2.37
N GLU A 86 2.38 25.33 1.92
CA GLU A 86 2.09 24.70 0.63
C GLU A 86 0.59 24.36 0.50
N LEU A 87 0.01 23.68 1.50
CA LEU A 87 -1.41 23.31 1.51
C LEU A 87 -2.34 24.53 1.55
N GLU A 88 -1.96 25.62 2.23
CA GLU A 88 -2.71 26.87 2.20
C GLU A 88 -2.58 27.59 0.85
N SER A 89 -1.41 27.57 0.21
CA SER A 89 -1.22 28.10 -1.14
C SER A 89 -2.09 27.35 -2.16
N LEU A 90 -2.13 26.01 -2.09
CA LEU A 90 -2.96 25.15 -2.94
C LEU A 90 -4.46 25.33 -2.67
N ARG A 91 -4.87 25.52 -1.41
CA ARG A 91 -6.25 25.86 -1.05
C ARG A 91 -6.67 27.23 -1.58
N ASN A 92 -5.75 28.19 -1.63
CA ASN A 92 -6.06 29.54 -2.10
C ASN A 92 -6.08 29.63 -3.64
N SER A 93 -5.17 28.93 -4.34
CA SER A 93 -5.24 28.81 -5.79
C SER A 93 -6.44 27.99 -6.25
N SER A 94 -6.81 26.91 -5.54
CA SER A 94 -8.05 26.15 -5.81
C SER A 94 -9.31 27.02 -5.72
N LYS A 95 -9.42 27.90 -4.70
CA LYS A 95 -10.52 28.88 -4.60
C LYS A 95 -10.51 29.88 -5.75
N GLN A 96 -9.34 30.33 -6.20
CA GLN A 96 -9.21 31.24 -7.35
C GLN A 96 -9.70 30.57 -8.63
N TRP A 97 -9.27 29.33 -8.90
CA TRP A 97 -9.78 28.54 -10.03
C TRP A 97 -11.29 28.26 -9.94
N GLU A 98 -11.84 27.98 -8.75
CA GLU A 98 -13.30 27.89 -8.56
C GLU A 98 -14.01 29.20 -8.89
N GLU A 99 -13.47 30.36 -8.49
CA GLU A 99 -14.04 31.66 -8.84
C GLU A 99 -13.94 31.96 -10.33
N GLU A 100 -12.82 31.64 -10.98
CA GLU A 100 -12.63 31.85 -12.42
C GLU A 100 -13.53 30.95 -13.25
N LEU A 101 -13.69 29.67 -12.89
CA LEU A 101 -14.69 28.78 -13.48
C LEU A 101 -16.11 29.33 -13.29
N ARG A 102 -16.46 29.82 -12.09
CA ARG A 102 -17.77 30.44 -11.83
C ARG A 102 -17.99 31.74 -12.64
N ARG A 103 -16.93 32.49 -12.96
CA ARG A 103 -17.00 33.65 -13.86
C ARG A 103 -17.19 33.21 -15.31
N ALA A 104 -16.40 32.24 -15.79
CA ALA A 104 -16.50 31.69 -17.14
C ALA A 104 -17.88 31.08 -17.44
N TYR A 105 -18.46 30.32 -16.50
CA TYR A 105 -19.81 29.78 -16.64
C TYR A 105 -20.86 30.89 -16.75
N ARG A 106 -20.79 31.95 -15.93
CA ARG A 106 -21.70 33.11 -16.03
C ARG A 106 -21.56 33.84 -17.36
N GLU A 107 -20.34 34.02 -17.85
CA GLU A 107 -20.12 34.58 -19.18
C GLU A 107 -20.71 33.71 -20.29
N GLN A 108 -20.62 32.38 -20.18
CA GLN A 108 -21.22 31.46 -21.14
C GLN A 108 -22.75 31.52 -21.09
N GLU A 109 -23.36 31.53 -19.90
CA GLU A 109 -24.80 31.73 -19.72
C GLU A 109 -25.27 33.07 -20.32
N GLU A 110 -24.50 34.15 -20.12
CA GLU A 110 -24.79 35.44 -20.74
C GLU A 110 -24.67 35.42 -22.27
N ARG A 111 -23.67 34.72 -22.84
CA ARG A 111 -23.52 34.55 -24.30
C ARG A 111 -24.72 33.81 -24.89
N HIS A 112 -25.05 32.63 -24.35
CA HIS A 112 -26.21 31.85 -24.79
C HIS A 112 -27.54 32.60 -24.58
N ARG A 113 -27.67 33.40 -23.52
CA ARG A 113 -28.83 34.28 -23.34
C ARG A 113 -28.93 35.34 -24.44
N ARG A 114 -27.81 36.01 -24.79
CA ARG A 114 -27.77 37.01 -25.87
C ARG A 114 -28.07 36.37 -27.23
N GLU A 115 -27.56 35.18 -27.50
CA GLU A 115 -27.86 34.38 -28.70
C GLU A 115 -29.37 34.05 -28.79
N LEU A 116 -29.99 33.60 -27.70
CA LEU A 116 -31.43 33.34 -27.64
C LEU A 116 -32.27 34.62 -27.79
N GLU A 117 -31.83 35.75 -27.22
CA GLU A 117 -32.49 37.05 -27.40
C GLU A 117 -32.34 37.57 -28.85
N GLU A 118 -31.22 37.30 -29.53
CA GLU A 118 -31.07 37.57 -30.97
C GLU A 118 -31.95 36.68 -31.84
N LEU A 119 -31.99 35.37 -31.59
CA LEU A 119 -32.83 34.43 -32.36
C LEU A 119 -34.31 34.78 -32.22
N ARG A 120 -34.76 35.18 -31.02
CA ARG A 120 -36.11 35.72 -30.79
C ARG A 120 -36.36 36.99 -31.62
N ARG A 121 -35.44 37.96 -31.60
CA ARG A 121 -35.54 39.19 -32.41
C ARG A 121 -35.55 38.93 -33.93
N ARG A 122 -34.87 37.88 -34.41
CA ARG A 122 -34.91 37.46 -35.82
C ARG A 122 -36.28 36.87 -36.18
N ALA A 123 -36.78 35.92 -35.38
CA ALA A 123 -38.11 35.33 -35.57
C ALA A 123 -39.25 36.38 -35.44
N GLU A 124 -39.13 37.37 -34.56
CA GLU A 124 -40.07 38.49 -34.46
C GLU A 124 -40.06 39.38 -35.72
N ARG A 125 -38.89 39.63 -36.33
CA ARG A 125 -38.80 40.36 -37.62
C ARG A 125 -39.44 39.57 -38.74
N GLU A 126 -39.05 38.30 -38.92
CA GLU A 126 -39.63 37.41 -39.93
C GLU A 126 -41.15 37.32 -39.82
N ARG A 127 -41.68 37.19 -38.59
CA ARG A 127 -43.12 37.26 -38.34
C ARG A 127 -43.73 38.60 -38.75
N ASN A 128 -43.11 39.73 -38.37
CA ASN A 128 -43.62 41.06 -38.70
C ASN A 128 -43.60 41.33 -40.22
N ASP A 129 -42.58 40.85 -40.93
CA ASP A 129 -42.45 40.96 -42.38
C ASP A 129 -43.50 40.08 -43.10
N LEU A 130 -43.79 38.88 -42.58
CA LEU A 130 -44.90 38.05 -43.04
C LEU A 130 -46.27 38.68 -42.76
N GLU A 131 -46.50 39.21 -41.55
CA GLU A 131 -47.74 39.93 -41.23
C GLU A 131 -47.93 41.17 -42.12
N SER A 132 -46.86 41.93 -42.38
CA SER A 132 -46.85 43.08 -43.28
C SER A 132 -47.17 42.68 -44.72
N SER A 133 -46.53 41.61 -45.22
CA SER A 133 -46.76 41.08 -46.57
C SER A 133 -48.19 40.61 -46.76
N LEU A 134 -48.73 39.83 -45.82
CA LEU A 134 -50.12 39.38 -45.84
C LEU A 134 -51.11 40.55 -45.78
N ARG A 135 -50.91 41.52 -44.88
CA ARG A 135 -51.74 42.75 -44.82
C ARG A 135 -51.67 43.53 -46.14
N GLY A 136 -50.50 43.58 -46.77
CA GLY A 136 -50.29 44.17 -48.10
C GLY A 136 -51.07 43.47 -49.20
N GLU A 137 -51.03 42.13 -49.26
CA GLU A 137 -51.81 41.35 -50.23
C GLU A 137 -53.32 41.47 -50.02
N PHE A 138 -53.82 41.32 -48.80
CA PHE A 138 -55.23 41.54 -48.49
C PHE A 138 -55.66 42.97 -48.85
N GLY A 139 -54.82 43.98 -48.57
CA GLY A 139 -55.05 45.37 -48.96
C GLY A 139 -55.10 45.60 -50.47
N ARG A 140 -54.31 44.86 -51.27
CA ARG A 140 -54.37 44.88 -52.75
C ARG A 140 -55.66 44.23 -53.25
N ARG A 141 -55.97 43.00 -52.79
CA ARG A 141 -57.20 42.27 -53.18
C ARG A 141 -58.47 43.08 -52.87
N LEU A 142 -58.55 43.71 -51.69
CA LEU A 142 -59.67 44.59 -51.32
C LEU A 142 -59.79 45.85 -52.19
N LYS A 143 -58.68 46.41 -52.68
CA LYS A 143 -58.71 47.53 -53.65
C LYS A 143 -59.14 47.06 -55.04
N GLU A 144 -58.69 45.89 -55.47
CA GLU A 144 -59.10 45.29 -56.75
C GLU A 144 -60.58 44.92 -56.76
N GLU A 145 -61.13 44.38 -55.66
CA GLU A 145 -62.57 44.13 -55.53
C GLU A 145 -63.40 45.41 -55.54
N ARG A 146 -62.94 46.48 -54.87
CA ARG A 146 -63.60 47.80 -54.92
C ARG A 146 -63.60 48.36 -56.34
N ALA A 147 -62.45 48.37 -57.01
CA ALA A 147 -62.34 48.82 -58.41
C ALA A 147 -63.19 47.98 -59.38
N ARG A 148 -63.39 46.68 -59.12
CA ARG A 148 -64.32 45.83 -59.89
C ARG A 148 -65.78 46.23 -59.65
N ARG A 149 -66.18 46.48 -58.41
CA ARG A 149 -67.55 46.94 -58.07
C ARG A 149 -67.82 48.34 -58.60
N GLU A 150 -66.85 49.26 -58.50
CA GLU A 150 -66.94 50.62 -59.04
C GLU A 150 -67.19 50.59 -60.55
N ARG A 151 -66.42 49.79 -61.31
CA ARG A 151 -66.68 49.57 -62.75
C ARG A 151 -68.05 48.95 -63.02
N GLN A 152 -68.46 47.95 -62.26
CA GLN A 152 -69.81 47.36 -62.38
C GLN A 152 -70.94 48.38 -62.12
N HIS A 153 -70.72 49.35 -61.21
CA HIS A 153 -71.65 50.45 -61.00
C HIS A 153 -71.60 51.50 -62.12
N GLU A 154 -70.43 51.81 -62.67
CA GLU A 154 -70.29 52.69 -63.85
C GLU A 154 -70.94 52.08 -65.10
N ASP A 155 -70.72 50.80 -65.37
CA ASP A 155 -71.36 50.03 -66.45
C ASP A 155 -72.90 50.02 -66.29
N ALA A 156 -73.39 49.81 -65.06
CA ALA A 156 -74.83 49.86 -64.76
C ALA A 156 -75.43 51.26 -64.96
N LEU A 157 -74.71 52.33 -64.57
CA LEU A 157 -75.13 53.71 -64.83
C LEU A 157 -75.11 54.06 -66.32
N HIS A 158 -74.15 53.51 -67.08
CA HIS A 158 -74.09 53.67 -68.53
C HIS A 158 -75.23 52.92 -69.24
N ALA A 159 -75.58 51.72 -68.77
CA ALA A 159 -76.74 50.97 -69.24
C ALA A 159 -78.05 51.71 -68.96
N LEU A 160 -78.26 52.24 -67.74
CA LEU A 160 -79.44 53.02 -67.37
C LEU A 160 -79.61 54.27 -68.25
N ARG A 161 -78.53 55.02 -68.52
CA ARG A 161 -78.56 56.18 -69.43
C ARG A 161 -78.89 55.80 -70.88
N SER A 162 -78.49 54.61 -71.33
CA SER A 162 -78.87 54.11 -72.66
C SER A 162 -80.33 53.65 -72.76
N ALA A 163 -80.94 53.28 -71.63
CA ALA A 163 -82.32 52.80 -71.55
C ALA A 163 -83.36 53.92 -71.41
N SER A 164 -83.04 55.03 -70.72
CA SER A 164 -83.96 56.17 -70.56
C SER A 164 -84.26 56.86 -71.89
N ALA A 165 -83.24 57.08 -72.73
CA ALA A 165 -83.34 57.75 -74.03
C ALA A 165 -84.18 56.99 -75.10
N ARG A 166 -84.70 55.80 -74.78
CA ARG A 166 -85.59 55.00 -75.64
C ARG A 166 -86.95 54.71 -75.00
N ARG A 167 -87.30 55.40 -73.91
CA ARG A 167 -88.53 55.16 -73.12
C ARG A 167 -89.33 56.43 -72.79
N GLU A 168 -89.11 57.51 -73.54
CA GLU A 168 -89.72 58.82 -73.24
C GLU A 168 -90.76 59.28 -74.28
N LEU A 169 -90.95 58.55 -75.39
CA LEU A 169 -91.86 58.91 -76.48
C LEU A 169 -93.07 57.96 -76.65
N ASP A 170 -92.89 56.65 -76.53
CA ASP A 170 -94.01 55.69 -76.61
C ASP A 170 -94.84 55.63 -75.30
N LEU A 171 -94.35 56.28 -74.24
CA LEU A 171 -94.81 56.10 -72.87
C LEU A 171 -95.54 57.34 -72.32
N GLN A 172 -96.56 57.79 -73.07
CA GLN A 172 -97.58 58.75 -72.60
C GLN A 172 -99.03 58.36 -72.93
N ARG A 173 -99.29 57.19 -73.55
CA ARG A 173 -100.66 56.78 -73.92
C ARG A 173 -101.10 55.42 -73.37
N ASP A 174 -100.21 54.44 -73.30
CA ASP A 174 -100.57 53.09 -72.80
C ASP A 174 -100.34 52.91 -71.29
N TYR A 175 -99.64 53.85 -70.64
CA TYR A 175 -99.14 53.70 -69.27
C TYR A 175 -100.23 53.37 -68.23
N GLN A 176 -101.39 54.03 -68.27
CA GLN A 176 -102.38 53.91 -67.18
C GLN A 176 -103.10 52.56 -67.10
N VAL A 177 -103.08 51.74 -68.16
CA VAL A 177 -103.67 50.39 -68.15
C VAL A 177 -102.58 49.30 -68.11
N VAL A 178 -101.41 49.58 -68.69
CA VAL A 178 -100.27 48.64 -68.68
C VAL A 178 -99.57 48.62 -67.32
N ILE A 179 -99.54 49.73 -66.57
CA ILE A 179 -98.91 49.77 -65.24
C ILE A 179 -99.59 48.79 -64.26
N GLU A 180 -100.92 48.72 -64.22
CA GLU A 180 -101.62 47.88 -63.24
C GLU A 180 -101.41 46.37 -63.51
N SER A 181 -101.44 45.96 -64.79
CA SER A 181 -101.15 44.58 -65.16
C SER A 181 -99.68 44.20 -65.00
N GLN A 182 -98.76 45.10 -65.37
CA GLN A 182 -97.32 44.87 -65.17
C GLN A 182 -96.91 44.95 -63.70
N GLN A 183 -97.58 45.72 -62.84
CA GLN A 183 -97.32 45.69 -61.40
C GLN A 183 -97.67 44.32 -60.81
N ALA A 184 -98.82 43.76 -61.15
CA ALA A 184 -99.19 42.40 -60.74
C ALA A 184 -98.19 41.34 -61.25
N GLU A 185 -97.75 41.43 -62.52
CA GLU A 185 -96.75 40.49 -63.06
C GLU A 185 -95.36 40.69 -62.44
N ILE A 186 -94.93 41.94 -62.19
CA ILE A 186 -93.67 42.25 -61.50
C ILE A 186 -93.69 41.78 -60.05
N GLU A 187 -94.82 41.87 -59.35
CA GLU A 187 -94.95 41.35 -57.98
C GLU A 187 -94.95 39.82 -57.97
N ALA A 188 -95.66 39.16 -58.88
CA ALA A 188 -95.58 37.70 -59.06
C ALA A 188 -94.17 37.22 -59.45
N LEU A 189 -93.43 37.98 -60.27
CA LEU A 189 -92.03 37.68 -60.61
C LEU A 189 -91.07 37.96 -59.46
N ARG A 190 -91.29 39.02 -58.66
CA ARG A 190 -90.53 39.29 -57.43
C ARG A 190 -90.77 38.23 -56.37
N GLU A 191 -91.99 37.73 -56.23
CA GLU A 191 -92.33 36.66 -55.30
C GLU A 191 -91.72 35.33 -55.76
N ARG A 192 -91.76 35.01 -57.05
CA ARG A 192 -91.02 33.87 -57.63
C ARG A 192 -89.51 33.99 -57.44
N LEU A 193 -88.94 35.19 -57.61
CA LEU A 193 -87.51 35.43 -57.37
C LEU A 193 -87.17 35.26 -55.89
N ARG A 194 -87.96 35.79 -54.95
CA ARG A 194 -87.79 35.53 -53.50
C ARG A 194 -87.86 34.03 -53.19
N GLN A 195 -88.85 33.32 -53.72
CA GLN A 195 -88.96 31.86 -53.55
C GLN A 195 -87.77 31.09 -54.18
N GLN A 196 -87.12 31.63 -55.21
CA GLN A 196 -85.87 31.08 -55.76
C GLN A 196 -84.65 31.46 -54.93
N GLU A 197 -84.58 32.66 -54.37
CA GLU A 197 -83.52 33.12 -53.48
C GLU A 197 -83.57 32.36 -52.14
N GLU A 198 -84.75 32.16 -51.57
CA GLU A 198 -84.98 31.35 -50.36
C GLU A 198 -84.58 29.89 -50.58
N ARG A 199 -85.01 29.27 -51.69
CA ARG A 199 -84.58 27.90 -52.03
C ARG A 199 -83.07 27.80 -52.29
N ALA A 200 -82.49 28.76 -53.00
CA ALA A 200 -81.04 28.80 -53.22
C ALA A 200 -80.26 29.06 -51.92
N GLU A 201 -80.83 29.79 -50.95
CA GLU A 201 -80.27 29.90 -49.61
C GLU A 201 -80.43 28.61 -48.81
N GLU A 202 -81.54 27.89 -48.90
CA GLU A 202 -81.72 26.59 -48.27
C GLU A 202 -80.74 25.56 -48.84
N GLU A 203 -80.64 25.42 -50.16
CA GLU A 203 -79.64 24.59 -50.86
C GLU A 203 -78.21 24.95 -50.43
N ARG A 204 -77.86 26.25 -50.33
CA ARG A 204 -76.56 26.70 -49.82
C ARG A 204 -76.34 26.35 -48.35
N ARG A 205 -77.37 26.49 -47.50
CA ARG A 205 -77.31 26.14 -46.07
C ARG A 205 -77.16 24.62 -45.89
N GLU A 206 -77.76 23.81 -46.75
CA GLU A 206 -77.61 22.36 -46.76
C GLU A 206 -76.24 21.92 -47.28
N ALA A 207 -75.77 22.47 -48.40
CA ALA A 207 -74.42 22.23 -48.91
C ALA A 207 -73.34 22.63 -47.87
N LEU A 208 -73.52 23.75 -47.16
CA LEU A 208 -72.61 24.15 -46.06
C LEU A 208 -72.65 23.19 -44.86
N ARG A 209 -73.82 22.61 -44.54
CA ARG A 209 -73.94 21.55 -43.51
C ARG A 209 -73.24 20.27 -43.95
N GLU A 210 -73.40 19.86 -45.21
CA GLU A 210 -72.74 18.68 -45.78
C GLU A 210 -71.22 18.83 -45.84
N ILE A 211 -70.72 19.95 -46.39
CA ILE A 211 -69.30 20.29 -46.40
C ILE A 211 -68.73 20.30 -44.97
N LYS A 212 -69.46 20.84 -43.99
CA LYS A 212 -69.02 20.82 -42.58
C LYS A 212 -68.94 19.39 -42.02
N ARG A 213 -69.91 18.52 -42.33
CA ARG A 213 -69.87 17.11 -41.91
C ARG A 213 -68.69 16.37 -42.53
N LEU A 214 -68.47 16.52 -43.84
CA LEU A 214 -67.33 15.91 -44.54
C LEU A 214 -65.99 16.43 -43.98
N ALA A 215 -65.89 17.71 -43.62
CA ALA A 215 -64.72 18.28 -42.98
C ALA A 215 -64.49 17.71 -41.56
N GLU A 216 -65.53 17.61 -40.72
CA GLU A 216 -65.44 16.99 -39.39
C GLU A 216 -65.10 15.50 -39.46
N GLU A 217 -65.65 14.78 -40.42
CA GLU A 217 -65.35 13.36 -40.66
C GLU A 217 -63.89 13.19 -41.11
N ARG A 218 -63.40 14.03 -42.04
CA ARG A 218 -62.00 14.02 -42.47
C ARG A 218 -61.02 14.44 -41.36
N GLU A 219 -61.39 15.37 -40.49
CA GLU A 219 -60.60 15.74 -39.32
C GLU A 219 -60.49 14.56 -38.34
N ARG A 220 -61.57 13.81 -38.13
CA ARG A 220 -61.58 12.60 -37.29
C ARG A 220 -60.74 11.47 -37.90
N GLU A 221 -60.78 11.29 -39.23
CA GLU A 221 -59.89 10.37 -39.94
C GLU A 221 -58.41 10.74 -39.77
N LEU A 222 -58.06 12.01 -39.98
CA LEU A 222 -56.68 12.50 -39.81
C LEU A 222 -56.20 12.30 -38.36
N LYS A 223 -57.02 12.65 -37.36
CA LYS A 223 -56.69 12.40 -35.95
C LYS A 223 -56.48 10.91 -35.65
N ARG A 224 -57.31 10.02 -36.20
CA ARG A 224 -57.12 8.55 -36.09
C ARG A 224 -55.84 8.08 -36.77
N ALA A 225 -55.53 8.57 -37.96
CA ALA A 225 -54.31 8.21 -38.70
C ALA A 225 -53.04 8.72 -38.00
N HIS A 226 -53.06 9.93 -37.43
CA HIS A 226 -51.96 10.44 -36.60
C HIS A 226 -51.79 9.64 -35.31
N ALA A 227 -52.88 9.28 -34.61
CA ALA A 227 -52.82 8.42 -33.43
C ALA A 227 -52.24 7.04 -33.77
N ALA A 228 -52.70 6.39 -34.84
CA ALA A 228 -52.18 5.09 -35.28
C ALA A 228 -50.67 5.14 -35.59
N LYS A 229 -50.20 6.17 -36.29
CA LYS A 229 -48.76 6.37 -36.56
C LYS A 229 -47.94 6.63 -35.29
N LEU A 230 -48.49 7.32 -34.30
CA LEU A 230 -47.82 7.52 -33.01
C LEU A 230 -47.69 6.20 -32.22
N GLU A 231 -48.72 5.36 -32.22
CA GLU A 231 -48.66 4.02 -31.61
C GLU A 231 -47.73 3.07 -32.36
N GLU A 232 -47.66 3.15 -33.69
CA GLU A 232 -46.70 2.39 -34.50
C GLU A 232 -45.25 2.78 -34.16
N VAL A 233 -44.94 4.07 -34.10
CA VAL A 233 -43.62 4.59 -33.70
C VAL A 233 -43.29 4.25 -32.24
N ARG A 234 -44.28 4.26 -31.34
CA ARG A 234 -44.12 3.79 -29.94
C ARG A 234 -43.77 2.30 -29.89
N ALA A 235 -44.52 1.45 -30.59
CA ALA A 235 -44.26 0.02 -30.65
C ALA A 235 -42.89 -0.30 -31.28
N GLU A 236 -42.45 0.47 -32.28
CA GLU A 236 -41.07 0.38 -32.78
C GLU A 236 -40.02 0.79 -31.74
N ALA A 237 -40.25 1.88 -31.01
CA ALA A 237 -39.34 2.33 -29.95
C ALA A 237 -39.23 1.28 -28.83
N GLU A 238 -40.34 0.67 -28.41
CA GLU A 238 -40.39 -0.39 -27.41
C GLU A 238 -39.70 -1.68 -27.90
N ARG A 239 -39.83 -2.05 -29.18
CA ARG A 239 -39.06 -3.15 -29.80
C ARG A 239 -37.55 -2.85 -29.79
N LYS A 240 -37.16 -1.61 -30.11
CA LYS A 240 -35.74 -1.18 -30.07
C LYS A 240 -35.19 -1.17 -28.64
N ILE A 241 -35.97 -0.68 -27.67
CA ILE A 241 -35.62 -0.67 -26.24
C ILE A 241 -35.52 -2.08 -25.66
N SER A 242 -36.44 -2.99 -25.99
CA SER A 242 -36.40 -4.38 -25.51
C SER A 242 -35.24 -5.17 -26.13
N ALA A 243 -34.94 -4.98 -27.41
CA ALA A 243 -33.75 -5.55 -28.05
C ALA A 243 -32.44 -5.06 -27.38
N LEU A 244 -32.32 -3.76 -27.11
CA LEU A 244 -31.15 -3.18 -26.42
C LEU A 244 -31.04 -3.64 -24.96
N LYS A 245 -32.15 -3.89 -24.26
CA LYS A 245 -32.14 -4.51 -22.92
C LYS A 245 -31.65 -5.95 -22.99
N ALA A 246 -32.19 -6.77 -23.89
CA ALA A 246 -31.79 -8.16 -24.07
C ALA A 246 -30.30 -8.29 -24.45
N GLN A 247 -29.79 -7.40 -25.31
CA GLN A 247 -28.36 -7.32 -25.62
C GLN A 247 -27.54 -6.98 -24.37
N LYS A 248 -27.89 -5.91 -23.64
CA LYS A 248 -27.18 -5.53 -22.41
C LYS A 248 -27.19 -6.64 -21.35
N GLU A 249 -28.27 -7.42 -21.25
CA GLU A 249 -28.32 -8.57 -20.35
C GLU A 249 -27.45 -9.75 -20.81
N ALA A 250 -27.30 -9.96 -22.12
CA ALA A 250 -26.38 -10.97 -22.67
C ALA A 250 -24.92 -10.56 -22.45
N ASP A 251 -24.58 -9.29 -22.71
CA ASP A 251 -23.24 -8.73 -22.46
C ASP A 251 -22.88 -8.79 -20.96
N ASN A 252 -23.81 -8.41 -20.06
CA ASN A 252 -23.62 -8.55 -18.61
C ASN A 252 -23.46 -10.00 -18.16
N ARG A 253 -24.17 -10.96 -18.77
CA ARG A 253 -23.97 -12.39 -18.50
C ARG A 253 -22.58 -12.85 -18.95
N ALA A 254 -22.16 -12.48 -20.17
CA ALA A 254 -20.84 -12.82 -20.69
C ALA A 254 -19.68 -12.20 -19.87
N LEU A 255 -19.84 -10.98 -19.36
CA LEU A 255 -18.89 -10.35 -18.45
C LEU A 255 -18.82 -11.08 -17.10
N ARG A 256 -19.96 -11.41 -16.49
CA ARG A 256 -20.01 -12.21 -15.24
C ARG A 256 -19.36 -13.58 -15.41
N GLU A 257 -19.57 -14.24 -16.54
CA GLU A 257 -18.88 -15.50 -16.85
C GLU A 257 -17.37 -15.35 -17.01
N ARG A 258 -16.89 -14.24 -17.60
CA ARG A 258 -15.44 -13.97 -17.71
C ARG A 258 -14.84 -13.72 -16.34
N HIS A 259 -15.42 -12.84 -15.54
CA HIS A 259 -14.97 -12.60 -14.17
C HIS A 259 -15.02 -13.85 -13.28
N ALA A 260 -16.04 -14.72 -13.43
CA ALA A 260 -16.06 -16.01 -12.73
C ALA A 260 -14.90 -16.93 -13.17
N LYS A 261 -14.55 -16.95 -14.46
CA LYS A 261 -13.40 -17.72 -14.99
C LYS A 261 -12.07 -17.12 -14.53
N GLU A 262 -11.93 -15.80 -14.52
CA GLU A 262 -10.76 -15.05 -14.03
C GLU A 262 -10.54 -15.27 -12.52
N VAL A 263 -11.60 -15.19 -11.71
CA VAL A 263 -11.54 -15.49 -10.26
C VAL A 263 -11.16 -16.95 -10.00
N LEU A 264 -11.68 -17.89 -10.78
CA LEU A 264 -11.29 -19.31 -10.68
C LEU A 264 -9.84 -19.56 -11.13
N GLN A 265 -9.34 -18.84 -12.14
CA GLN A 265 -7.93 -18.90 -12.56
C GLN A 265 -7.01 -18.31 -11.49
N LEU A 266 -7.31 -17.11 -10.99
CA LEU A 266 -6.56 -16.47 -9.91
C LEU A 266 -6.52 -17.37 -8.68
N ARG A 267 -7.67 -17.88 -8.24
CA ARG A 267 -7.78 -18.81 -7.11
C ARG A 267 -6.88 -20.04 -7.30
N ARG A 268 -6.89 -20.69 -8.46
CA ARG A 268 -5.98 -21.80 -8.77
C ARG A 268 -4.51 -21.38 -8.67
N THR A 269 -4.12 -20.24 -9.25
CA THR A 269 -2.73 -19.78 -9.16
C THR A 269 -2.30 -19.40 -7.73
N TYR A 270 -3.24 -19.03 -6.84
CA TYR A 270 -2.97 -18.87 -5.41
C TYR A 270 -2.86 -20.21 -4.69
N GLU A 271 -3.74 -21.18 -4.99
CA GLU A 271 -3.68 -22.54 -4.44
C GLU A 271 -2.40 -23.28 -4.89
N GLU A 272 -1.97 -23.09 -6.15
CA GLU A 272 -0.70 -23.59 -6.71
C GLU A 272 0.53 -22.93 -6.04
N ARG A 273 0.49 -21.62 -5.78
CA ARG A 273 1.57 -20.91 -5.06
C ARG A 273 1.68 -21.35 -3.61
N LEU A 274 0.56 -21.48 -2.90
CA LEU A 274 0.52 -21.94 -1.53
C LEU A 274 1.07 -23.37 -1.42
N ALA A 275 0.66 -24.27 -2.32
CA ALA A 275 1.22 -25.61 -2.39
C ALA A 275 2.73 -25.60 -2.68
N ALA A 276 3.22 -24.73 -3.57
CA ALA A 276 4.64 -24.60 -3.85
C ALA A 276 5.45 -24.01 -2.67
N GLU A 277 4.86 -23.12 -1.87
CA GLU A 277 5.46 -22.61 -0.62
C GLU A 277 5.47 -23.67 0.49
N ASP A 278 4.42 -24.48 0.61
CA ASP A 278 4.38 -25.59 1.57
C ASP A 278 5.34 -26.73 1.18
N GLU A 279 5.54 -27.03 -0.11
CA GLU A 279 6.60 -27.95 -0.55
C GLU A 279 8.01 -27.39 -0.31
N ARG A 280 8.23 -26.07 -0.44
CA ARG A 280 9.50 -25.44 -0.06
C ARG A 280 9.75 -25.56 1.44
N ARG A 281 8.76 -25.23 2.27
CA ARG A 281 8.85 -25.39 3.74
C ARG A 281 9.15 -26.83 4.14
N LYS A 282 8.54 -27.82 3.47
CA LYS A 282 8.88 -29.24 3.68
C LYS A 282 10.35 -29.52 3.36
N GLN A 283 10.83 -29.08 2.20
CA GLN A 283 12.24 -29.23 1.78
C GLN A 283 13.21 -28.54 2.76
N GLU A 284 12.88 -27.33 3.22
CA GLU A 284 13.64 -26.59 4.23
C GLU A 284 13.67 -27.32 5.58
N THR A 285 12.51 -27.79 6.09
CA THR A 285 12.47 -28.58 7.33
C THR A 285 13.21 -29.90 7.22
N TRP A 286 13.19 -30.56 6.06
CA TRP A 286 13.89 -31.81 5.81
C TRP A 286 15.42 -31.61 5.74
N ALA A 287 15.89 -30.57 5.05
CA ALA A 287 17.32 -30.21 5.02
C ALA A 287 17.83 -29.79 6.41
N LEU A 288 17.01 -29.10 7.21
CA LEU A 288 17.34 -28.78 8.60
C LEU A 288 17.38 -30.04 9.49
N GLN A 289 16.50 -31.02 9.26
CA GLN A 289 16.55 -32.33 9.94
C GLN A 289 17.81 -33.11 9.55
N GLU A 290 18.14 -33.19 8.25
CA GLU A 290 19.36 -33.83 7.75
C GLU A 290 20.63 -33.21 8.37
N HIS A 291 20.75 -31.87 8.38
CA HIS A 291 21.87 -31.20 9.04
C HIS A 291 21.90 -31.39 10.57
N LEU A 292 20.77 -31.53 11.25
CA LEU A 292 20.72 -31.88 12.67
C LEU A 292 21.18 -33.32 12.91
N GLU A 293 20.81 -34.27 12.06
CA GLU A 293 21.28 -35.66 12.10
C GLU A 293 22.78 -35.78 11.78
N GLU A 294 23.29 -34.99 10.83
CA GLU A 294 24.73 -34.85 10.58
C GLU A 294 25.47 -34.34 11.83
N LEU A 295 24.99 -33.26 12.45
CA LEU A 295 25.61 -32.66 13.63
C LEU A 295 25.55 -33.59 14.85
N GLN A 296 24.45 -34.33 15.03
CA GLN A 296 24.36 -35.38 16.04
C GLN A 296 25.36 -36.50 15.76
N SER A 297 25.47 -36.97 14.52
CA SER A 297 26.42 -38.01 14.11
C SER A 297 27.88 -37.59 14.32
N ARG A 298 28.22 -36.33 14.01
CA ARG A 298 29.56 -35.75 14.29
C ARG A 298 29.82 -35.67 15.79
N ARG A 299 28.87 -35.15 16.58
CA ARG A 299 28.98 -35.07 18.05
C ARG A 299 29.10 -36.44 18.71
N GLU A 300 28.46 -37.47 18.15
CA GLU A 300 28.64 -38.85 18.59
C GLU A 300 30.00 -39.42 18.21
N ALA A 301 30.50 -39.19 17.00
CA ALA A 301 31.84 -39.59 16.59
C ALA A 301 32.92 -38.94 17.48
N GLU A 302 32.79 -37.64 17.77
CA GLU A 302 33.63 -36.92 18.72
C GLU A 302 33.55 -37.51 20.13
N ARG A 303 32.34 -37.75 20.67
CA ARG A 303 32.16 -38.42 21.97
C ARG A 303 32.81 -39.80 22.02
N ARG A 304 32.72 -40.58 20.95
CA ARG A 304 33.36 -41.90 20.83
C ARG A 304 34.89 -41.76 20.78
N ALA A 305 35.43 -40.77 20.08
CA ALA A 305 36.86 -40.47 20.04
C ALA A 305 37.40 -39.99 21.41
N TYR A 306 36.73 -39.04 22.08
CA TYR A 306 37.14 -38.57 23.40
C TYR A 306 37.03 -39.66 24.47
N THR A 307 35.99 -40.51 24.44
CA THR A 307 35.88 -41.64 25.39
C THR A 307 36.87 -42.77 25.10
N ALA A 308 37.31 -42.94 23.84
CA ALA A 308 38.45 -43.80 23.53
C ALA A 308 39.76 -43.20 24.09
N ARG A 309 40.05 -41.91 23.82
CA ARG A 309 41.29 -41.27 24.30
C ARG A 309 41.37 -41.17 25.82
N LEU A 310 40.24 -41.00 26.51
CA LEU A 310 40.19 -41.10 27.98
C LEU A 310 40.55 -42.51 28.47
N LYS A 311 40.04 -43.57 27.85
CA LYS A 311 40.41 -44.95 28.19
C LYS A 311 41.88 -45.27 27.88
N GLU A 312 42.44 -44.70 26.81
CA GLU A 312 43.87 -44.77 26.53
C GLU A 312 44.68 -44.10 27.64
N LEU A 313 44.35 -42.87 28.02
CA LEU A 313 45.01 -42.14 29.11
C LEU A 313 44.84 -42.82 30.49
N GLU A 314 43.70 -43.45 30.75
CA GLU A 314 43.48 -44.28 31.94
C GLU A 314 44.34 -45.55 31.93
N ALA A 315 44.47 -46.21 30.78
CA ALA A 315 45.34 -47.38 30.60
C ALA A 315 46.83 -47.01 30.69
N GLU A 316 47.26 -45.91 30.07
CA GLU A 316 48.60 -45.31 30.20
C GLU A 316 48.90 -45.01 31.68
N ARG A 317 47.95 -44.38 32.42
CA ARG A 317 48.11 -44.10 33.86
C ARG A 317 48.14 -45.36 34.72
N LEU A 318 47.38 -46.40 34.39
CA LEU A 318 47.39 -47.68 35.10
C LEU A 318 48.65 -48.49 34.81
N ALA A 319 49.18 -48.43 33.57
CA ALA A 319 50.46 -49.02 33.22
C ALA A 319 51.61 -48.32 33.95
N GLY A 320 51.64 -46.98 33.93
CA GLY A 320 52.63 -46.20 34.68
C GLY A 320 52.53 -46.39 36.19
N ARG A 321 51.34 -46.64 36.75
CA ARG A 321 51.20 -47.05 38.16
C ARG A 321 51.84 -48.41 38.41
N LYS A 322 51.55 -49.42 37.59
CA LYS A 322 52.16 -50.75 37.71
C LYS A 322 53.69 -50.72 37.54
N GLU A 323 54.20 -49.93 36.61
CA GLU A 323 55.65 -49.77 36.43
C GLU A 323 56.30 -49.10 37.66
N ASN A 324 55.63 -48.11 38.25
CA ASN A 324 56.08 -47.50 39.51
C ASN A 324 55.95 -48.47 40.70
N GLU A 325 54.90 -49.29 40.76
CA GLU A 325 54.72 -50.35 41.76
C GLU A 325 55.81 -51.42 41.63
N GLU A 326 56.09 -51.94 40.43
CA GLU A 326 57.20 -52.86 40.16
C GLU A 326 58.56 -52.24 40.49
N ASN A 327 58.78 -50.96 40.17
CA ASN A 327 60.03 -50.28 40.50
C ASN A 327 60.17 -50.04 42.01
N LEU A 328 59.07 -49.76 42.72
CA LEU A 328 59.03 -49.71 44.18
C LEU A 328 59.29 -51.10 44.78
N GLU A 329 58.68 -52.18 44.26
CA GLU A 329 58.96 -53.55 44.67
C GLU A 329 60.43 -53.93 44.47
N ARG A 330 61.04 -53.56 43.34
CA ARG A 330 62.48 -53.78 43.08
C ARG A 330 63.37 -52.99 44.05
N VAL A 331 62.97 -51.77 44.43
CA VAL A 331 63.68 -50.94 45.43
C VAL A 331 63.50 -51.50 46.84
N VAL A 332 62.29 -51.91 47.21
CA VAL A 332 61.99 -52.57 48.50
C VAL A 332 62.67 -53.94 48.59
N ALA A 333 62.78 -54.70 47.50
CA ALA A 333 63.53 -55.96 47.46
C ALA A 333 65.04 -55.73 47.65
N ARG A 334 65.61 -54.69 47.02
CA ARG A 334 67.01 -54.28 47.27
C ARG A 334 67.23 -53.84 48.71
N PHE A 335 66.35 -53.01 49.26
CA PHE A 335 66.41 -52.65 50.67
C PHE A 335 66.16 -53.86 51.58
N GLY A 336 65.38 -54.84 51.17
CA GLY A 336 65.21 -56.12 51.87
C GLY A 336 66.49 -56.96 51.85
N GLU A 337 67.19 -57.05 50.72
CA GLU A 337 68.52 -57.67 50.66
C GLU A 337 69.55 -56.92 51.50
N GLU A 338 69.55 -55.58 51.49
CA GLU A 338 70.45 -54.76 52.29
C GLU A 338 70.13 -54.87 53.78
N ILE A 339 68.84 -54.82 54.17
CA ILE A 339 68.37 -55.07 55.53
C ILE A 339 68.78 -56.48 55.95
N SER A 340 68.51 -57.53 55.18
CA SER A 340 68.91 -58.88 55.58
C SER A 340 70.43 -59.10 55.60
N ARG A 341 71.22 -58.39 54.77
CA ARG A 341 72.69 -58.35 54.94
C ARG A 341 73.12 -57.61 56.20
N LEU A 342 72.42 -56.53 56.56
CA LEU A 342 72.64 -55.79 57.80
C LEU A 342 72.18 -56.60 59.03
N GLU A 343 71.08 -57.36 58.94
CA GLU A 343 70.58 -58.28 59.98
C GLU A 343 71.51 -59.47 60.16
N HIS A 344 72.03 -60.06 59.07
CA HIS A 344 73.06 -61.11 59.17
C HIS A 344 74.33 -60.53 59.79
N ARG A 345 74.76 -59.32 59.38
CA ARG A 345 75.92 -58.66 59.98
C ARG A 345 75.67 -58.20 61.42
N ILE A 346 74.44 -57.88 61.79
CA ILE A 346 74.02 -57.63 63.17
C ILE A 346 74.03 -58.94 63.95
N SER A 347 73.62 -60.07 63.38
CA SER A 347 73.76 -61.39 64.01
C SER A 347 75.22 -61.79 64.17
N ASP A 348 76.07 -61.57 63.16
CA ASP A 348 77.52 -61.78 63.26
C ASP A 348 78.14 -60.90 64.36
N LEU A 349 77.72 -59.62 64.42
CA LEU A 349 78.14 -58.68 65.45
C LEU A 349 77.52 -58.96 66.81
N GLU A 350 76.32 -59.54 66.88
CA GLU A 350 75.64 -59.97 68.09
C GLU A 350 76.20 -61.29 68.61
N ASP A 351 76.66 -62.18 67.75
CA ASP A 351 77.28 -63.44 68.13
C ASP A 351 78.74 -63.19 68.51
N ALA A 352 79.45 -62.29 67.81
CA ALA A 352 80.69 -61.69 68.31
C ALA A 352 80.46 -60.87 69.60
N LEU A 353 79.31 -60.20 69.76
CA LEU A 353 78.93 -59.54 71.01
C LEU A 353 78.67 -60.58 72.09
N LYS A 354 77.96 -61.69 71.83
CA LYS A 354 77.70 -62.81 72.75
C LYS A 354 78.98 -63.56 73.10
N GLU A 355 79.96 -63.65 72.21
CA GLU A 355 81.30 -64.12 72.53
C GLU A 355 81.99 -63.11 73.46
N SER A 356 82.00 -61.82 73.10
CA SER A 356 82.51 -60.74 73.95
C SER A 356 81.74 -60.58 75.26
N GLU A 357 80.49 -61.03 75.33
CA GLU A 357 79.58 -61.02 76.47
C GLU A 357 79.57 -62.34 77.23
N SER A 358 80.16 -63.41 76.68
CA SER A 358 80.56 -64.59 77.43
C SER A 358 81.93 -64.37 78.09
N LEU A 359 82.82 -63.61 77.43
CA LEU A 359 84.01 -63.03 78.02
C LEU A 359 83.63 -61.97 79.06
N ARG A 360 82.70 -61.06 78.73
CA ARG A 360 82.19 -60.08 79.69
C ARG A 360 81.33 -60.72 80.76
N LYS A 361 80.63 -61.84 80.56
CA LYS A 361 80.00 -62.61 81.64
C LYS A 361 80.99 -63.35 82.50
N ARG A 362 82.15 -63.79 82.00
CA ARG A 362 83.25 -64.20 82.91
C ARG A 362 83.67 -63.01 83.78
N LEU A 363 83.72 -61.80 83.21
CA LEU A 363 83.98 -60.53 83.91
C LEU A 363 82.73 -59.92 84.60
N GLU A 364 81.53 -60.49 84.48
CA GLU A 364 80.27 -59.96 85.02
C GLU A 364 79.58 -60.95 85.95
N ASP A 365 79.91 -62.23 85.94
CA ASP A 365 79.79 -63.07 87.12
C ASP A 365 80.76 -62.53 88.21
N GLU A 366 81.89 -61.91 87.80
CA GLU A 366 82.80 -61.11 88.65
C GLU A 366 82.29 -59.68 89.00
N LEU A 367 81.23 -59.16 88.37
CA LEU A 367 80.69 -57.80 88.63
C LEU A 367 79.19 -57.74 88.98
N VAL A 368 78.43 -58.82 88.82
CA VAL A 368 77.01 -58.95 89.24
C VAL A 368 76.92 -59.22 90.73
N GLU A 369 77.97 -59.77 91.35
CA GLU A 369 78.20 -59.68 92.80
C GLU A 369 78.20 -58.20 93.28
N LEU A 370 78.57 -57.26 92.41
CA LEU A 370 78.66 -55.83 92.69
C LEU A 370 77.53 -54.97 92.08
N ARG A 371 76.70 -55.51 91.17
CA ARG A 371 75.71 -54.73 90.40
C ARG A 371 74.25 -55.20 90.45
N GLY A 372 73.90 -56.07 91.39
CA GLY A 372 72.51 -56.31 91.82
C GLY A 372 71.82 -55.11 92.52
N ARG A 373 72.14 -53.87 92.12
CA ARG A 373 71.61 -52.62 92.69
C ARG A 373 71.04 -51.71 91.60
N LEU A 374 69.76 -51.35 91.77
CA LEU A 374 68.99 -50.31 91.07
C LEU A 374 68.35 -50.67 89.71
N GLU A 375 67.19 -51.34 89.81
CA GLU A 375 65.86 -50.85 89.38
C GLU A 375 65.57 -50.49 87.90
N ALA A 376 64.28 -50.39 87.57
CA ALA A 376 63.74 -50.21 86.22
C ALA A 376 62.51 -49.26 86.19
N ARG A 377 61.91 -49.08 84.99
CA ARG A 377 60.49 -48.70 84.69
C ARG A 377 60.17 -47.24 84.28
N ARG A 378 59.47 -47.05 83.13
CA ARG A 378 58.28 -46.16 82.94
C ARG A 378 57.57 -46.25 81.58
N GLU A 379 56.35 -45.68 81.52
CA GLU A 379 55.30 -45.67 80.46
C GLU A 379 55.41 -44.37 79.56
N PRO A 380 54.41 -43.60 78.97
CA PRO A 380 52.91 -43.65 78.81
C PRO A 380 52.25 -42.99 77.49
N LEU A 381 50.92 -42.67 77.50
CA LEU A 381 50.13 -41.52 76.87
C LEU A 381 49.47 -41.48 75.42
N VAL A 382 48.09 -41.38 75.37
CA VAL A 382 47.18 -40.35 74.66
C VAL A 382 47.20 -40.29 73.06
N PRO A 383 46.41 -39.57 72.17
CA PRO A 383 45.39 -38.45 72.20
C PRO A 383 44.02 -38.63 71.40
N THR A 384 43.19 -37.57 71.18
CA THR A 384 41.90 -37.54 70.40
C THR A 384 41.45 -36.16 69.79
N PRO A 385 40.75 -36.09 68.61
CA PRO A 385 40.14 -34.85 68.01
C PRO A 385 38.61 -34.92 67.63
N SER A 386 38.12 -34.19 66.60
CA SER A 386 36.71 -33.70 66.39
C SER A 386 36.27 -33.37 64.91
N ALA A 387 34.99 -32.98 64.66
CA ALA A 387 34.40 -32.34 63.43
C ALA A 387 33.00 -31.68 63.77
N GLU A 388 32.11 -31.01 62.99
CA GLU A 388 31.81 -30.61 61.56
C GLU A 388 30.99 -29.26 61.54
N PRO A 389 30.88 -28.44 60.45
CA PRO A 389 29.59 -28.24 59.72
C PRO A 389 29.64 -27.74 58.23
N ASP A 390 28.59 -27.95 57.39
CA ASP A 390 28.58 -27.57 55.93
C ASP A 390 27.21 -27.21 55.24
N GLU A 391 26.07 -27.09 55.96
CA GLU A 391 24.75 -27.14 55.29
C GLU A 391 24.25 -25.81 54.62
N GLU A 392 24.43 -24.64 55.25
CA GLU A 392 23.72 -23.39 54.86
C GLU A 392 24.05 -22.86 53.45
N LEU A 393 25.25 -23.12 52.94
CA LEU A 393 25.71 -22.56 51.65
C LEU A 393 24.91 -23.07 50.46
N ARG A 394 24.26 -24.24 50.59
CA ARG A 394 23.62 -24.96 49.48
C ARG A 394 22.27 -24.37 49.08
N GLN A 395 21.55 -23.73 50.02
CA GLN A 395 20.22 -23.16 49.76
C GLN A 395 20.30 -21.87 48.95
N ARG A 396 21.23 -20.96 49.28
CA ARG A 396 21.39 -19.66 48.58
C ARG A 396 21.80 -19.78 47.11
N LEU A 397 22.42 -20.88 46.70
CA LEU A 397 22.74 -21.12 45.29
C LEU A 397 21.48 -21.38 44.44
N GLN A 398 20.50 -22.10 44.98
CA GLN A 398 19.28 -22.46 44.26
C GLN A 398 18.35 -21.26 44.01
N GLU A 399 18.32 -20.30 44.93
CA GLU A 399 17.55 -19.04 44.77
C GLU A 399 18.09 -18.21 43.61
N LEU A 400 19.41 -18.06 43.50
CA LEU A 400 20.08 -17.31 42.42
C LEU A 400 19.95 -17.98 41.05
N GLU A 401 19.93 -19.32 40.99
CA GLU A 401 19.68 -20.06 39.75
C GLU A 401 18.26 -19.84 39.22
N ALA A 402 17.26 -19.72 40.11
CA ALA A 402 15.87 -19.44 39.73
C ALA A 402 15.67 -17.99 39.22
N GLU A 403 16.27 -17.00 39.87
CA GLU A 403 16.22 -15.60 39.41
C GLU A 403 16.89 -15.42 38.03
N LYS A 404 18.02 -16.12 37.81
CA LYS A 404 18.72 -16.11 36.52
C LYS A 404 17.85 -16.63 35.38
N LEU A 405 17.12 -17.72 35.59
CA LEU A 405 16.30 -18.38 34.57
C LEU A 405 15.15 -17.46 34.10
N LEU A 406 14.46 -16.80 35.05
CA LEU A 406 13.41 -15.81 34.75
C LEU A 406 13.95 -14.57 34.04
N ALA A 407 15.20 -14.17 34.30
CA ALA A 407 15.85 -13.08 33.57
C ALA A 407 16.20 -13.48 32.12
N GLU A 408 16.62 -14.73 31.90
CA GLU A 408 16.92 -15.26 30.57
C GLU A 408 15.65 -15.36 29.69
N GLU A 409 14.55 -15.92 30.21
CA GLU A 409 13.24 -15.94 29.53
C GLU A 409 12.76 -14.52 29.15
N ARG A 410 12.97 -13.54 30.05
CA ARG A 410 12.60 -12.14 29.81
C ARG A 410 13.44 -11.48 28.72
N ILE A 411 14.71 -11.88 28.58
CA ILE A 411 15.60 -11.39 27.54
C ILE A 411 15.22 -11.99 26.18
N GLU A 412 14.86 -13.28 26.11
CA GLU A 412 14.43 -13.93 24.87
C GLU A 412 13.14 -13.29 24.32
N SER A 413 12.11 -13.11 25.17
CA SER A 413 10.86 -12.43 24.79
C SER A 413 11.09 -11.01 24.24
N LEU A 414 11.98 -10.23 24.85
CA LEU A 414 12.34 -8.90 24.35
C LEU A 414 13.15 -8.95 23.04
N GLN A 415 13.89 -10.03 22.77
CA GLN A 415 14.58 -10.21 21.49
C GLN A 415 13.60 -10.55 20.35
N GLU A 416 12.55 -11.33 20.62
CA GLU A 416 11.48 -11.64 19.64
C GLU A 416 10.67 -10.39 19.26
N GLU A 417 10.25 -9.58 20.25
CA GLU A 417 9.58 -8.29 20.00
C GLU A 417 10.44 -7.36 19.14
N LEU A 418 11.73 -7.24 19.48
CA LEU A 418 12.68 -6.36 18.78
C LEU A 418 13.05 -6.89 17.38
N ALA A 419 13.08 -8.21 17.18
CA ALA A 419 13.22 -8.83 15.87
C ALA A 419 11.99 -8.54 14.98
N THR A 420 10.78 -8.69 15.52
CA THR A 420 9.52 -8.41 14.82
C THR A 420 9.44 -6.94 14.41
N ALA A 421 9.69 -6.00 15.34
CA ALA A 421 9.69 -4.57 15.05
C ALA A 421 10.77 -4.16 14.03
N ARG A 422 11.92 -4.87 13.97
CA ARG A 422 12.93 -4.67 12.93
C ARG A 422 12.47 -5.16 11.55
N GLU A 423 11.69 -6.24 11.48
CA GLU A 423 11.17 -6.73 10.21
C GLU A 423 10.03 -5.84 9.69
N GLU A 424 9.12 -5.40 10.56
CA GLU A 424 8.11 -4.38 10.21
C GLU A 424 8.77 -3.09 9.76
N GLY A 425 9.82 -2.63 10.46
CA GLY A 425 10.62 -1.47 10.05
C GLY A 425 11.25 -1.61 8.66
N ARG A 426 11.71 -2.81 8.29
CA ARG A 426 12.22 -3.10 6.93
C ARG A 426 11.10 -3.08 5.88
N ARG A 427 9.97 -3.76 6.15
CA ARG A 427 8.82 -3.81 5.22
C ARG A 427 8.28 -2.39 4.96
N ASN A 428 8.12 -1.59 6.01
CA ASN A 428 7.70 -0.19 5.91
C ASN A 428 8.71 0.68 5.13
N ALA A 429 10.02 0.43 5.29
CA ALA A 429 11.06 1.13 4.52
C ALA A 429 11.05 0.74 3.04
N GLU A 430 10.86 -0.55 2.70
CA GLU A 430 10.72 -1.01 1.32
C GLU A 430 9.45 -0.45 0.65
N GLU A 431 8.34 -0.37 1.38
CA GLU A 431 7.09 0.22 0.86
C GLU A 431 7.21 1.73 0.64
N LEU A 432 7.87 2.44 1.57
CA LEU A 432 8.18 3.87 1.42
C LEU A 432 9.14 4.11 0.25
N GLU A 433 10.18 3.29 0.09
CA GLU A 433 11.10 3.38 -1.05
C GLU A 433 10.37 3.13 -2.38
N ARG A 434 9.52 2.10 -2.46
CA ARG A 434 8.67 1.84 -3.64
C ARG A 434 7.73 3.02 -3.94
N ALA A 435 7.15 3.66 -2.92
CA ALA A 435 6.30 4.83 -3.09
C ALA A 435 7.09 6.05 -3.59
N LEU A 436 8.27 6.32 -3.01
CA LEU A 436 9.18 7.38 -3.44
C LEU A 436 9.67 7.16 -4.87
N ASP A 437 9.97 5.93 -5.27
CA ASP A 437 10.41 5.61 -6.63
C ASP A 437 9.28 5.72 -7.66
N LYS A 438 8.03 5.43 -7.29
CA LYS A 438 6.85 5.79 -8.12
C LYS A 438 6.72 7.31 -8.25
N LEU A 439 6.82 8.06 -7.16
CA LEU A 439 6.73 9.52 -7.17
C LEU A 439 7.86 10.16 -8.01
N ARG A 440 9.08 9.63 -7.97
CA ARG A 440 10.20 10.01 -8.86
C ARG A 440 9.88 9.72 -10.33
N ARG A 441 9.37 8.54 -10.66
CA ARG A 441 8.94 8.22 -12.05
C ARG A 441 7.81 9.12 -12.54
N LEU A 442 6.99 9.65 -11.63
CA LEU A 442 5.94 10.62 -11.93
C LEU A 442 6.40 12.08 -11.85
N SER A 443 7.61 12.38 -11.37
CA SER A 443 8.14 13.76 -11.37
C SER A 443 8.68 14.16 -12.76
N GLU A 444 9.19 13.20 -13.54
CA GLU A 444 9.57 13.43 -14.93
C GLU A 444 8.34 13.58 -15.85
N PRO A 445 8.25 14.64 -16.67
CA PRO A 445 7.08 14.89 -17.50
C PRO A 445 6.90 13.85 -18.63
N GLU A 446 7.98 13.43 -19.30
CA GLU A 446 7.87 12.39 -20.33
C GLU A 446 7.35 11.06 -19.75
N GLN A 447 7.82 10.70 -18.56
CA GLN A 447 7.46 9.44 -17.93
C GLN A 447 6.04 9.49 -17.37
N ARG A 448 5.64 10.60 -16.72
CA ARG A 448 4.23 10.85 -16.34
C ARG A 448 3.28 10.78 -17.54
N LEU A 449 3.68 11.31 -18.70
CA LEU A 449 2.89 11.22 -19.94
C LEU A 449 2.76 9.76 -20.44
N ARG A 450 3.84 8.96 -20.38
CA ARG A 450 3.81 7.53 -20.72
C ARG A 450 2.88 6.74 -19.78
N GLU A 451 2.97 6.96 -18.47
CA GLU A 451 2.10 6.31 -17.48
C GLU A 451 0.62 6.70 -17.65
N GLY A 452 0.33 7.99 -17.93
CA GLY A 452 -1.03 8.44 -18.27
C GLY A 452 -1.59 7.77 -19.52
N ILE A 453 -0.78 7.64 -20.58
CA ILE A 453 -1.14 6.91 -21.80
C ILE A 453 -1.37 5.41 -21.51
N ALA A 454 -0.55 4.79 -20.67
CA ALA A 454 -0.74 3.40 -20.25
C ALA A 454 -2.05 3.20 -19.48
N LEU A 455 -2.37 4.11 -18.55
CA LEU A 455 -3.61 4.14 -17.78
C LEU A 455 -4.84 4.36 -18.68
N PHE A 456 -4.77 5.28 -19.65
CA PHE A 456 -5.83 5.45 -20.65
C PHE A 456 -6.04 4.17 -21.48
N ASN A 457 -4.95 3.53 -21.92
CA ASN A 457 -4.98 2.29 -22.70
C ASN A 457 -5.51 1.07 -21.92
N ALA A 458 -5.49 1.12 -20.58
CA ALA A 458 -6.16 0.15 -19.71
C ALA A 458 -7.64 0.49 -19.47
N SER A 459 -8.02 1.76 -19.52
CA SER A 459 -9.38 2.25 -19.25
C SER A 459 -10.40 1.88 -20.35
N GLU A 460 -11.69 1.87 -19.97
CA GLU A 460 -12.81 1.68 -20.90
C GLU A 460 -12.88 2.75 -22.01
N HIS A 461 -12.29 3.94 -21.79
CA HIS A 461 -12.27 5.01 -22.80
C HIS A 461 -11.48 4.64 -24.05
N SER A 462 -10.48 3.76 -23.93
CA SER A 462 -9.79 3.18 -25.09
C SER A 462 -10.76 2.41 -26.00
N ARG A 463 -11.69 1.63 -25.42
CA ARG A 463 -12.73 0.91 -26.16
C ARG A 463 -13.77 1.85 -26.76
N ALA A 464 -14.09 2.96 -26.08
CA ALA A 464 -14.95 4.01 -26.62
C ALA A 464 -14.32 4.66 -27.86
N VAL A 465 -13.04 5.05 -27.78
CA VAL A 465 -12.26 5.56 -28.93
C VAL A 465 -12.18 4.51 -30.04
N ALA A 466 -11.95 3.23 -29.74
CA ALA A 466 -11.95 2.15 -30.73
C ALA A 466 -13.29 2.01 -31.47
N SER A 467 -14.41 2.08 -30.73
CA SER A 467 -15.76 1.97 -31.28
C SER A 467 -16.09 3.12 -32.25
N ILE A 468 -15.74 4.35 -31.87
CA ILE A 468 -15.88 5.54 -32.71
C ILE A 468 -14.98 5.42 -33.94
N SER A 469 -13.71 5.01 -33.74
CA SER A 469 -12.73 4.87 -34.83
C SER A 469 -13.10 3.79 -35.85
N LYS A 470 -13.85 2.76 -35.43
CA LYS A 470 -14.38 1.72 -36.33
C LYS A 470 -15.45 2.26 -37.28
N ALA A 471 -16.20 3.29 -36.88
CA ALA A 471 -17.21 3.92 -37.71
C ALA A 471 -16.64 5.07 -38.57
N LEU A 472 -15.64 5.80 -38.06
CA LEU A 472 -15.22 7.11 -38.59
C LEU A 472 -13.75 7.20 -39.00
N GLY A 473 -13.00 6.09 -38.97
CA GLY A 473 -11.55 6.09 -39.20
C GLY A 473 -10.73 6.46 -37.94
N LEU A 474 -9.41 6.31 -38.05
CA LEU A 474 -8.49 6.54 -36.92
C LEU A 474 -8.37 8.06 -36.63
N PRO A 475 -8.55 8.51 -35.38
CA PRO A 475 -8.43 9.91 -35.03
C PRO A 475 -6.96 10.37 -35.07
N ARG A 476 -6.77 11.65 -35.41
CA ARG A 476 -5.54 12.38 -35.09
C ARG A 476 -5.48 12.56 -33.58
N ALA A 477 -4.39 12.12 -32.95
CA ALA A 477 -4.26 12.18 -31.50
C ALA A 477 -3.12 13.10 -31.05
N HIS A 478 -3.41 13.89 -30.03
CA HIS A 478 -2.47 14.79 -29.37
C HIS A 478 -2.42 14.45 -27.88
N ALA A 479 -1.23 14.09 -27.39
CA ALA A 479 -0.96 13.78 -26.00
C ALA A 479 0.02 14.80 -25.44
N ARG A 480 -0.40 15.61 -24.46
CA ARG A 480 0.46 16.56 -23.76
C ARG A 480 0.30 16.43 -22.25
N ILE A 481 1.25 16.97 -21.50
CA ILE A 481 0.96 17.38 -20.13
C ILE A 481 0.29 18.75 -20.18
N ASP A 482 -0.66 18.95 -19.30
CA ASP A 482 -1.38 20.20 -19.15
C ASP A 482 -1.09 20.81 -17.78
N GLU A 483 -0.32 21.90 -17.80
CA GLU A 483 0.16 22.59 -16.60
C GLU A 483 -1.01 23.23 -15.83
N GLU A 484 -2.01 23.75 -16.55
CA GLU A 484 -3.27 24.28 -15.99
C GLU A 484 -4.02 23.22 -15.16
N ASN A 485 -4.05 21.97 -15.62
CA ASN A 485 -4.66 20.84 -14.92
C ASN A 485 -3.71 20.17 -13.88
N GLY A 486 -2.77 20.94 -13.30
CA GLY A 486 -1.84 20.45 -12.28
C GLY A 486 -0.73 19.54 -12.82
N GLY A 487 -0.36 19.73 -14.09
CA GLY A 487 0.64 18.89 -14.76
C GLY A 487 0.15 17.48 -15.06
N LYS A 488 -1.15 17.28 -15.29
CA LYS A 488 -1.74 15.97 -15.63
C LYS A 488 -1.65 15.69 -17.13
N PRO A 489 -1.45 14.42 -17.54
CA PRO A 489 -1.58 14.02 -18.94
C PRO A 489 -3.00 14.24 -19.51
N VAL A 490 -3.07 14.99 -20.61
CA VAL A 490 -4.27 15.30 -21.39
C VAL A 490 -4.15 14.71 -22.79
N LEU A 491 -5.18 13.96 -23.18
CA LEU A 491 -5.22 13.16 -24.41
C LEU A 491 -6.42 13.62 -25.26
N THR A 492 -6.12 14.32 -26.36
CA THR A 492 -7.11 14.84 -27.31
C THR A 492 -7.15 13.94 -28.56
N PHE A 493 -8.36 13.57 -28.98
CA PHE A 493 -8.64 12.74 -30.14
C PHE A 493 -9.54 13.52 -31.10
N VAL A 494 -9.18 13.59 -32.39
CA VAL A 494 -9.86 14.43 -33.39
C VAL A 494 -10.25 13.58 -34.60
N TRP A 495 -11.54 13.57 -34.94
CA TRP A 495 -12.12 12.98 -36.13
C TRP A 495 -12.59 14.11 -37.06
N GLU A 496 -12.00 14.21 -38.25
CA GLU A 496 -12.06 15.43 -39.08
C GLU A 496 -13.48 15.78 -39.58
N GLU A 497 -14.41 14.81 -39.62
CA GLU A 497 -15.79 15.02 -40.09
C GLU A 497 -16.83 15.23 -38.96
N ILE A 498 -16.47 14.99 -37.69
CA ILE A 498 -17.44 14.90 -36.56
C ILE A 498 -16.98 15.61 -35.27
N GLY A 499 -15.71 16.02 -35.17
CA GLY A 499 -15.20 16.78 -34.03
C GLY A 499 -14.22 16.00 -33.14
N TRP A 500 -14.16 16.36 -31.86
CA TRP A 500 -13.08 15.95 -30.96
C TRP A 500 -13.54 15.56 -29.56
N ARG A 501 -12.68 14.81 -28.86
CA ARG A 501 -12.82 14.43 -27.45
C ARG A 501 -11.51 14.58 -26.70
N ARG A 502 -11.58 15.00 -25.44
CA ARG A 502 -10.43 15.28 -24.58
C ARG A 502 -10.57 14.58 -23.24
N TYR A 503 -9.58 13.76 -22.90
CA TYR A 503 -9.54 12.99 -21.67
C TYR A 503 -8.37 13.45 -20.79
N VAL A 504 -8.57 13.49 -19.47
CA VAL A 504 -7.48 13.49 -18.48
C VAL A 504 -7.23 12.04 -18.06
N SER A 505 -5.95 11.68 -17.89
CA SER A 505 -5.54 10.41 -17.27
C SER A 505 -4.53 10.71 -16.17
N ASP A 506 -4.88 10.43 -14.92
CA ASP A 506 -4.07 10.75 -13.74
C ASP A 506 -3.26 9.54 -13.23
N PRO A 507 -1.95 9.45 -13.54
CA PRO A 507 -1.12 8.32 -13.14
C PRO A 507 -0.74 8.34 -11.65
N THR A 508 -1.14 9.36 -10.89
CA THR A 508 -0.91 9.44 -9.44
C THR A 508 -1.71 8.38 -8.68
N GLU A 509 -1.09 7.71 -7.70
CA GLU A 509 -1.76 6.78 -6.79
C GLU A 509 -2.40 7.53 -5.61
N GLY A 510 -3.49 7.00 -5.04
CA GLY A 510 -4.24 7.64 -3.95
C GLY A 510 -5.27 8.69 -4.39
N VAL A 511 -5.38 8.98 -5.70
CA VAL A 511 -6.46 9.82 -6.26
C VAL A 511 -7.75 9.01 -6.36
N GLU A 512 -8.89 9.64 -6.01
CA GLU A 512 -10.23 9.04 -6.07
C GLU A 512 -10.59 8.61 -7.51
N GLU A 513 -11.29 7.48 -7.66
CA GLU A 513 -11.71 7.00 -8.98
C GLU A 513 -12.93 7.77 -9.52
N PRO A 514 -13.02 8.03 -10.84
CA PRO A 514 -12.22 7.44 -11.92
C PRO A 514 -10.96 8.24 -12.28
N ARG A 515 -9.80 7.56 -12.27
CA ARG A 515 -8.49 8.13 -12.65
C ARG A 515 -8.35 8.49 -14.13
N VAL A 516 -9.33 8.16 -14.98
CA VAL A 516 -9.41 8.60 -16.38
C VAL A 516 -10.82 9.09 -16.67
N TYR A 517 -10.95 10.35 -17.09
CA TYR A 517 -12.24 11.02 -17.27
C TYR A 517 -12.25 11.93 -18.50
N LEU A 518 -13.44 12.10 -19.11
CA LEU A 518 -13.66 13.01 -20.22
C LEU A 518 -13.81 14.44 -19.68
N ILE A 519 -13.00 15.38 -20.15
CA ILE A 519 -13.09 16.81 -19.77
C ILE A 519 -13.63 17.71 -20.88
N GLY A 520 -13.70 17.23 -22.12
CA GLY A 520 -14.23 18.03 -23.23
C GLY A 520 -14.64 17.19 -24.43
N THR A 521 -15.64 17.69 -25.13
CA THR A 521 -16.08 17.21 -26.44
C THR A 521 -16.58 18.43 -27.23
N GLY A 522 -16.39 18.43 -28.54
CA GLY A 522 -16.88 19.51 -29.41
C GLY A 522 -17.01 19.00 -30.84
N ASP A 523 -17.94 19.59 -31.60
CA ASP A 523 -18.38 19.05 -32.88
C ASP A 523 -17.56 19.58 -34.08
N SER A 524 -16.73 20.63 -33.89
CA SER A 524 -15.81 21.13 -34.92
C SER A 524 -14.34 20.90 -34.54
N PRO A 525 -13.50 20.37 -35.45
CA PRO A 525 -12.05 20.32 -35.22
C PRO A 525 -11.40 21.71 -35.23
N GLU A 526 -12.09 22.76 -35.71
CA GLU A 526 -11.61 24.15 -35.69
C GLU A 526 -11.66 24.79 -34.30
N ASP A 527 -12.45 24.23 -33.37
CA ASP A 527 -12.50 24.68 -31.97
C ASP A 527 -11.17 24.47 -31.23
N LEU A 528 -10.30 23.58 -31.75
CA LEU A 528 -9.01 23.24 -31.17
C LEU A 528 -7.90 24.20 -31.64
N LYS A 529 -7.42 25.02 -30.70
CA LYS A 529 -6.26 25.90 -30.89
C LYS A 529 -4.98 25.06 -31.08
N PRO A 530 -4.03 25.50 -31.94
CA PRO A 530 -2.67 24.95 -31.91
C PRO A 530 -2.05 25.11 -30.51
N PRO A 531 -1.29 24.13 -29.99
CA PRO A 531 -0.78 22.93 -30.69
C PRO A 531 -1.73 21.72 -30.67
N GLU A 532 -2.92 21.81 -30.07
CA GLU A 532 -3.78 20.65 -29.75
C GLU A 532 -4.35 19.94 -31.00
N ASN A 533 -4.35 20.64 -32.14
CA ASN A 533 -4.72 20.11 -33.45
C ASN A 533 -3.54 19.46 -34.22
N GLN A 534 -2.31 19.52 -33.71
CA GLN A 534 -1.13 18.90 -34.31
C GLN A 534 -0.90 17.50 -33.71
N PRO A 535 -1.03 16.40 -34.48
CA PRO A 535 -0.90 15.05 -33.93
C PRO A 535 0.57 14.75 -33.58
N ASN A 536 0.84 14.48 -32.30
CA ASN A 536 2.12 13.97 -31.81
C ASN A 536 2.04 12.48 -31.38
N ALA A 537 0.86 11.88 -31.48
CA ALA A 537 0.56 10.51 -31.12
C ALA A 537 -0.36 9.85 -32.15
N ARG A 538 -0.44 8.52 -32.12
CA ARG A 538 -1.19 7.68 -33.05
C ARG A 538 -2.06 6.67 -32.30
N VAL A 539 -3.19 6.29 -32.89
CA VAL A 539 -4.16 5.35 -32.30
C VAL A 539 -4.25 4.09 -33.17
N ASP A 540 -4.23 2.90 -32.56
CA ASP A 540 -4.44 1.64 -33.27
C ASP A 540 -5.93 1.30 -33.46
N ALA A 541 -6.23 0.28 -34.27
CA ALA A 541 -7.61 -0.18 -34.50
C ALA A 541 -8.29 -0.81 -33.25
N ARG A 542 -7.60 -0.87 -32.10
CA ARG A 542 -8.12 -1.27 -30.78
C ARG A 542 -8.29 -0.07 -29.84
N GLY A 543 -8.08 1.16 -30.33
CA GLY A 543 -8.18 2.39 -29.55
C GLY A 543 -7.00 2.65 -28.62
N ARG A 544 -5.87 1.94 -28.78
CA ARG A 544 -4.66 2.16 -28.00
C ARG A 544 -3.85 3.31 -28.58
N LEU A 545 -3.53 4.26 -27.72
CA LEU A 545 -2.70 5.41 -27.99
C LEU A 545 -1.21 5.08 -27.83
N MET A 546 -0.39 5.55 -28.77
CA MET A 546 1.08 5.47 -28.72
C MET A 546 1.67 6.83 -29.10
N LEU A 547 2.74 7.26 -28.43
CA LEU A 547 3.51 8.43 -28.85
C LEU A 547 4.17 8.21 -30.22
N GLY A 548 4.35 9.30 -30.96
CA GLY A 548 4.97 9.32 -32.29
C GLY A 548 3.96 9.55 -33.42
N VAL A 549 4.35 10.39 -34.38
CA VAL A 549 3.56 10.68 -35.59
C VAL A 549 3.65 9.51 -36.56
N GLN A 550 2.54 9.17 -37.21
CA GLN A 550 2.52 8.16 -38.27
C GLN A 550 3.15 8.72 -39.56
N ALA A 551 4.09 7.96 -40.15
CA ALA A 551 4.55 8.24 -41.51
C ALA A 551 3.37 8.11 -42.50
N ARG A 552 3.25 9.10 -43.40
CA ARG A 552 2.21 9.14 -44.44
C ARG A 552 2.51 8.17 -45.58
#